data_AF-A0A7L3MMZ4-F1
#
_entry.id   AF-A0A7L3MMZ4-F1
#
_cell.length_a   1.000
_cell.length_b   1.000
_cell.length_c   1.000
_cell.angle_alpha   90.00
_cell.angle_beta   90.00
_cell.angle_gamma   90.00
#
_symmetry.space_group_name_H-M   'P 1'
#
loop_
_entity.id
_entity.type
_entity.pdbx_description
1 polymer ?
#
loop_
_entity_poly.entity_id
_entity_poly.type
_entity_poly.pdbx_seq_one_letter_code
_entity_poly.pdbx_strand_id
1 'polypeptide(L)'
;MWVVLGRLGVAQAVGLARLIAVRPAAAGAFSIPHVTMATHFSKDQEERIRCVKGDLFSCPGTDALAHCISEDCRMGAGIAVLFKKKFGGVQELLDQKKKTGEVAVLQRDERYIYYLV
;
A
#
# COMPACT_ATOMS: atom_id res chain seq x y z
N MET A 1 -10.88 16.94 58.38
CA MET A 1 -11.36 18.22 57.81
C MET A 1 -10.26 18.73 56.87
N TRP A 2 -10.58 18.96 55.58
CA TRP A 2 -9.74 19.51 54.47
C TRP A 2 -8.66 18.55 53.89
N VAL A 3 -8.62 18.06 52.63
CA VAL A 3 -8.93 18.48 51.23
C VAL A 3 -7.85 19.35 50.55
N VAL A 4 -7.60 19.05 49.26
CA VAL A 4 -6.84 19.74 48.17
C VAL A 4 -5.41 19.21 47.95
N LEU A 5 -5.04 18.46 46.89
CA LEU A 5 -5.18 18.55 45.42
C LEU A 5 -4.14 19.47 44.72
N GLY A 6 -3.15 18.83 44.10
CA GLY A 6 -2.59 19.21 42.78
C GLY A 6 -1.48 20.26 42.72
N ARG A 7 -0.32 19.86 42.15
CA ARG A 7 0.21 20.46 40.91
C ARG A 7 1.48 19.75 40.39
N LEU A 8 1.43 19.47 39.10
CA LEU A 8 2.47 19.10 38.15
C LEU A 8 3.85 19.73 38.44
N GLY A 9 4.87 18.87 38.50
CA GLY A 9 6.28 19.23 38.34
C GLY A 9 6.86 18.42 37.19
N VAL A 10 7.16 19.10 36.09
CA VAL A 10 7.80 18.60 34.87
C VAL A 10 9.24 18.22 35.19
N ALA A 11 9.67 17.02 34.81
CA ALA A 11 11.09 16.68 34.71
C ALA A 11 11.32 15.95 33.39
N GLN A 12 12.07 16.61 32.50
CA GLN A 12 12.47 16.15 31.19
C GLN A 12 13.31 14.87 31.29
N ALA A 13 12.85 13.80 30.64
CA ALA A 13 13.70 12.67 30.32
C ALA A 13 14.45 12.98 29.02
N VAL A 14 15.74 13.30 29.14
CA VAL A 14 16.66 13.43 27.99
C VAL A 14 16.93 12.02 27.49
N GLY A 15 16.14 11.57 26.51
CA GLY A 15 16.29 10.29 25.84
C GLY A 15 17.54 10.28 24.97
N LEU A 16 18.51 9.45 25.36
CA LEU A 16 19.74 9.16 24.66
C LEU A 16 19.45 8.70 23.22
N ALA A 17 19.76 9.56 22.23
CA ALA A 17 19.66 9.25 20.82
C ALA A 17 20.65 8.13 20.45
N ARG A 18 20.16 6.90 20.33
CA ARG A 18 20.91 5.81 19.66
C ARG A 18 20.94 6.11 18.17
N LEU A 19 22.08 6.59 17.67
CA LEU A 19 22.42 6.53 16.26
C LEU A 19 22.44 5.05 15.83
N ILE A 20 21.39 4.60 15.13
CA ILE A 20 21.45 3.36 14.37
C ILE A 20 22.14 3.73 13.05
N ALA A 21 23.44 3.48 12.98
CA ALA A 21 24.18 3.48 11.74
C ALA A 21 23.55 2.43 10.81
N VAL A 22 22.87 2.89 9.76
CA VAL A 22 22.37 2.02 8.69
C VAL A 22 23.59 1.47 7.96
N ARG A 23 23.97 0.23 8.25
CA ARG A 23 24.97 -0.50 7.48
C ARG A 23 24.39 -0.76 6.08
N PRO A 24 25.15 -0.52 4.99
CA PRO A 24 24.68 -0.87 3.66
C PRO A 24 24.56 -2.39 3.58
N ALA A 25 23.37 -2.88 3.21
CA ALA A 25 23.13 -4.29 2.98
C ALA A 25 23.96 -4.73 1.76
N ALA A 26 24.95 -5.57 2.02
CA ALA A 26 25.74 -6.21 0.99
C ALA A 26 24.82 -7.02 0.06
N ALA A 27 25.08 -6.94 -1.24
CA ALA A 27 24.43 -7.73 -2.27
C ALA A 27 24.62 -9.22 -1.97
N GLY A 28 23.56 -9.87 -1.47
CA GLY A 28 23.52 -11.30 -1.20
C GLY A 28 22.15 -11.83 -1.59
N ALA A 29 22.13 -12.82 -2.48
CA ALA A 29 20.93 -13.49 -2.93
C ALA A 29 20.21 -14.13 -1.73
N PHE A 30 18.99 -13.66 -1.43
CA PHE A 30 18.14 -14.26 -0.41
C PHE A 30 17.30 -15.36 -1.08
N SER A 31 17.77 -16.61 -0.98
CA SER A 31 17.07 -17.76 -1.55
C SER A 31 15.99 -18.27 -0.59
N ILE A 32 14.73 -17.97 -0.88
CA ILE A 32 13.58 -18.71 -0.31
C ILE A 32 13.34 -19.89 -1.27
N PRO A 33 13.23 -21.15 -0.80
CA PRO A 33 13.27 -22.37 -1.63
C PRO A 33 12.15 -22.51 -2.69
N HIS A 34 11.22 -21.57 -2.78
CA HIS A 34 10.10 -21.55 -3.72
C HIS A 34 10.07 -20.29 -4.62
N VAL A 35 10.89 -19.27 -4.35
CA VAL A 35 10.86 -18.01 -5.12
C VAL A 35 12.24 -17.72 -5.71
N THR A 36 12.41 -18.06 -6.98
CA THR A 36 13.52 -17.54 -7.78
C THR A 36 13.17 -16.12 -8.21
N MET A 37 13.72 -15.12 -7.53
CA MET A 37 13.69 -13.75 -8.05
C MET A 37 14.55 -13.71 -9.32
N ALA A 38 13.97 -13.32 -10.46
CA ALA A 38 14.74 -13.15 -11.69
C ALA A 38 15.74 -12.00 -11.49
N THR A 39 17.01 -12.33 -11.31
CA THR A 39 18.11 -11.36 -11.17
C THR A 39 18.70 -10.91 -12.50
N HIS A 40 18.23 -11.47 -13.62
CA HIS A 40 18.65 -11.11 -14.98
C HIS A 40 17.51 -10.42 -15.72
N PHE A 41 17.31 -9.14 -15.41
CA PHE A 41 16.51 -8.24 -16.23
C PHE A 41 17.36 -7.78 -17.43
N SER A 42 16.93 -8.11 -18.65
CA SER A 42 17.51 -7.57 -19.88
C SER A 42 17.29 -6.06 -19.94
N LYS A 43 18.27 -5.31 -20.48
CA LYS A 43 18.31 -3.84 -20.56
C LYS A 43 17.04 -3.19 -21.13
N ASP A 44 16.23 -3.92 -21.89
CA ASP A 44 14.98 -3.43 -22.50
C ASP A 44 13.78 -3.40 -21.53
N GLN A 45 13.89 -4.04 -20.35
CA GLN A 45 12.78 -4.14 -19.39
C GLN A 45 12.71 -2.93 -18.43
N GLU A 46 13.79 -2.17 -18.25
CA GLU A 46 13.82 -1.02 -17.33
C GLU A 46 12.89 0.11 -17.79
N GLU A 47 12.51 0.19 -19.07
CA GLU A 47 11.65 1.26 -19.58
C GLU A 47 10.14 1.01 -19.38
N ARG A 48 9.72 -0.18 -18.93
CA ARG A 48 8.29 -0.53 -18.75
C ARG A 48 7.66 0.04 -17.49
N ILE A 49 8.46 0.47 -16.50
CA ILE A 49 7.97 0.98 -15.22
C ILE A 49 8.47 2.40 -15.03
N ARG A 50 7.54 3.37 -15.00
CA ARG A 50 7.84 4.78 -14.74
C ARG A 50 7.35 5.17 -13.35
N CYS A 51 8.27 5.56 -12.47
CA CYS A 51 7.95 6.05 -11.13
C CYS A 51 7.72 7.56 -11.16
N VAL A 52 6.52 8.01 -10.78
CA VAL A 52 6.14 9.43 -10.76
C VAL A 52 5.73 9.82 -9.34
N LYS A 53 6.18 10.98 -8.87
CA LYS A 53 5.74 11.56 -7.59
C LYS A 53 4.55 12.49 -7.85
N GLY A 54 3.37 12.14 -7.34
CA GLY A 54 2.14 12.91 -7.51
C GLY A 54 0.93 12.24 -6.88
N ASP A 55 -0.27 12.72 -7.19
CA ASP A 55 -1.52 12.02 -6.86
C ASP A 55 -1.79 10.93 -7.90
N LEU A 56 -2.01 9.70 -7.45
CA LEU A 56 -2.34 8.58 -8.33
C LEU A 56 -3.64 8.82 -9.10
N PHE A 57 -4.59 9.53 -8.50
CA PHE A 57 -5.92 9.71 -9.08
C PHE A 57 -6.02 10.91 -10.03
N SER A 58 -4.96 11.71 -10.19
CA SER A 58 -4.90 12.76 -11.21
C SER A 58 -4.50 12.23 -12.58
N CYS A 59 -4.36 10.90 -12.74
CA CYS A 59 -4.11 10.26 -14.03
C CYS A 59 -5.28 10.45 -15.00
N PRO A 60 -5.02 10.55 -16.32
CA PRO A 60 -6.04 10.71 -17.35
C PRO A 60 -7.06 9.58 -17.32
N GLY A 61 -8.36 9.88 -17.50
CA GLY A 61 -9.47 8.91 -17.44
C GLY A 61 -9.24 7.63 -18.24
N THR A 62 -8.48 7.70 -19.33
CA THR A 62 -8.09 6.57 -20.20
C THR A 62 -7.21 5.52 -19.53
N ASP A 63 -6.48 5.89 -18.48
CA ASP A 63 -5.50 5.02 -17.86
C ASP A 63 -6.16 4.11 -16.82
N ALA A 64 -5.94 2.80 -16.94
CA ALA A 64 -6.43 1.86 -15.95
C ALA A 64 -5.68 1.99 -14.61
N LEU A 65 -6.39 1.74 -13.51
CA LEU A 65 -5.81 1.73 -12.16
C LEU A 65 -5.79 0.31 -11.60
N ALA A 66 -4.79 0.00 -10.78
CA ALA A 66 -4.72 -1.27 -10.07
C ALA A 66 -4.28 -1.10 -8.62
N HIS A 67 -4.86 -1.88 -7.71
CA HIS A 67 -4.33 -2.03 -6.34
C HIS A 67 -4.72 -3.37 -5.73
N CYS A 68 -4.01 -3.76 -4.67
CA CYS A 68 -4.30 -4.98 -3.94
C CYS A 68 -5.36 -4.74 -2.84
N ILE A 69 -6.21 -5.73 -2.61
CA ILE A 69 -7.21 -5.79 -1.54
C ILE A 69 -7.24 -7.18 -0.91
N SER A 70 -7.92 -7.30 0.22
CA SER A 70 -8.32 -8.58 0.78
C SER A 70 -9.61 -9.09 0.12
N GLU A 71 -9.81 -10.41 0.12
CA GLU A 71 -11.02 -11.09 -0.39
C GLU A 71 -12.33 -10.53 0.21
N ASP A 72 -12.30 -10.09 1.46
CA ASP A 72 -13.46 -9.52 2.15
C ASP A 72 -13.82 -8.09 1.72
N CYS A 73 -13.05 -7.49 0.80
CA CYS A 73 -13.25 -6.16 0.23
C CYS A 73 -13.44 -5.04 1.28
N ARG A 74 -12.90 -5.19 2.50
CA ARG A 74 -13.08 -4.19 3.58
C ARG A 74 -12.53 -2.82 3.18
N MET A 75 -11.34 -2.82 2.57
CA MET A 75 -10.60 -1.63 2.14
C MET A 75 -10.50 -0.57 3.26
N GLY A 76 -10.08 -1.00 4.45
CA GLY A 76 -10.09 -0.19 5.68
C GLY A 76 -8.84 0.64 5.95
N ALA A 77 -7.76 0.47 5.18
CA ALA A 77 -6.49 1.16 5.38
C ALA A 77 -5.77 1.50 4.06
N GLY A 78 -4.77 2.38 4.14
CA GLY A 78 -3.92 2.76 3.01
C GLY A 78 -4.67 3.41 1.86
N ILE A 79 -4.16 3.22 0.64
CA ILE A 79 -4.74 3.78 -0.58
C ILE A 79 -6.14 3.19 -0.88
N ALA A 80 -6.41 1.97 -0.43
CA ALA A 80 -7.68 1.27 -0.67
C ALA A 80 -8.89 2.04 -0.09
N VAL A 81 -8.71 2.77 1.02
CA VAL A 81 -9.77 3.65 1.56
C VAL A 81 -10.15 4.74 0.55
N LEU A 82 -9.18 5.28 -0.18
CA LEU A 82 -9.44 6.30 -1.20
C LEU A 82 -10.12 5.70 -2.43
N PHE A 83 -9.74 4.49 -2.86
CA PHE A 83 -10.44 3.76 -3.92
C PHE A 83 -11.90 3.51 -3.55
N LYS A 84 -12.16 3.02 -2.34
CA LYS A 84 -13.52 2.80 -1.83
C LYS A 84 -14.34 4.09 -1.81
N LYS A 85 -13.74 5.22 -1.40
CA LYS A 85 -14.42 6.53 -1.37
C LYS A 85 -14.68 7.11 -2.76
N LYS A 86 -13.74 6.95 -3.70
CA LYS A 86 -13.83 7.54 -5.05
C LYS A 86 -14.70 6.71 -6.00
N PHE A 87 -14.52 5.38 -6.01
CA PHE A 87 -15.14 4.50 -7.01
C PHE A 87 -16.29 3.65 -6.45
N GLY A 88 -16.39 3.52 -5.13
CA GLY A 88 -17.43 2.74 -4.48
C GLY A 88 -17.42 1.27 -4.93
N GLY A 89 -18.60 0.73 -5.23
CA GLY A 89 -18.72 -0.57 -5.91
C GLY A 89 -18.34 -1.80 -5.05
N VAL A 90 -18.28 -1.68 -3.72
CA VAL A 90 -17.89 -2.81 -2.86
C VAL A 90 -18.80 -4.03 -3.05
N GLN A 91 -20.11 -3.80 -3.19
CA GLN A 91 -21.05 -4.88 -3.44
C GLN A 91 -20.81 -5.52 -4.82
N GLU A 92 -20.59 -4.72 -5.87
CA GLU A 92 -20.25 -5.22 -7.22
C GLU A 92 -18.98 -6.09 -7.21
N LEU A 93 -17.99 -5.73 -6.38
CA LEU A 93 -16.76 -6.53 -6.22
C LEU A 93 -17.03 -7.85 -5.49
N LEU A 94 -17.83 -7.82 -4.41
CA LEU A 94 -18.21 -9.02 -3.67
C LEU A 94 -19.07 -9.98 -4.51
N ASP A 95 -19.94 -9.44 -5.35
CA ASP A 95 -20.83 -10.21 -6.23
C ASP A 95 -20.05 -10.97 -7.32
N GLN A 96 -18.84 -10.52 -7.67
CA GLN A 96 -17.93 -11.24 -8.56
C GLN A 96 -17.31 -12.50 -7.90
N LYS A 97 -17.41 -12.64 -6.57
CA LYS A 97 -16.97 -13.81 -5.79
C LYS A 97 -15.52 -14.23 -6.05
N LYS A 98 -14.64 -13.26 -6.27
CA LYS A 98 -13.22 -13.49 -6.51
C LYS A 98 -12.50 -13.98 -5.26
N LYS A 99 -11.50 -14.82 -5.47
CA LYS A 99 -10.66 -15.46 -4.44
C LYS A 99 -9.24 -14.94 -4.51
N THR A 100 -8.48 -15.22 -3.45
CA THR A 100 -7.05 -14.87 -3.38
C THR A 100 -6.30 -15.43 -4.60
N GLY A 101 -5.57 -14.57 -5.31
CA GLY A 101 -4.88 -14.89 -6.56
C GLY A 101 -5.68 -14.57 -7.82
N GLU A 102 -6.93 -14.12 -7.69
CA GLU A 102 -7.75 -13.64 -8.80
C GLU A 102 -7.83 -12.11 -8.85
N VAL A 103 -8.45 -11.59 -9.91
CA VAL A 103 -8.67 -10.16 -10.12
C VAL A 103 -10.16 -9.88 -10.25
N ALA A 104 -10.64 -8.92 -9.46
CA ALA A 104 -11.95 -8.29 -9.64
C ALA A 104 -11.80 -7.01 -10.47
N VAL A 105 -12.81 -6.72 -11.29
CA VAL A 105 -12.78 -5.57 -12.21
C VAL A 105 -13.98 -4.68 -11.96
N LEU A 106 -13.73 -3.38 -11.86
CA LEU A 106 -14.77 -2.36 -11.78
C LEU A 106 -14.62 -1.42 -12.95
N GLN A 107 -15.67 -1.26 -13.75
CA GLN A 107 -15.70 -0.26 -14.81
C GLN A 107 -16.36 1.01 -14.29
N ARG A 108 -15.70 2.14 -14.48
CA ARG A 108 -16.21 3.48 -14.18
C ARG A 108 -15.90 4.36 -15.38
N ASP A 109 -16.95 4.88 -16.01
CA ASP A 109 -16.85 5.60 -17.28
C ASP A 109 -16.06 4.79 -18.33
N GLU A 110 -15.02 5.37 -18.91
CA GLU A 110 -14.14 4.73 -19.90
C GLU A 110 -12.92 4.04 -19.25
N ARG A 111 -12.89 3.92 -17.92
CA ARG A 111 -11.77 3.35 -17.17
C ARG A 111 -12.10 1.99 -16.57
N TYR A 112 -11.13 1.07 -16.65
CA TYR A 112 -11.10 -0.15 -15.85
C TYR A 112 -10.23 0.01 -14.59
N ILE A 113 -10.76 -0.49 -13.49
CA ILE A 113 -10.07 -0.51 -12.19
C ILE A 113 -9.93 -1.97 -11.77
N TYR A 114 -8.69 -2.41 -11.60
CA TYR A 114 -8.33 -3.78 -11.25
C TYR A 114 -8.03 -3.90 -9.77
N TYR A 115 -8.76 -4.80 -9.11
CA TYR A 115 -8.60 -5.14 -7.71
C TYR A 115 -7.96 -6.52 -7.63
N LEU A 116 -6.67 -6.57 -7.30
CA LEU A 116 -5.92 -7.80 -7.08
C LEU A 116 -6.29 -8.35 -5.70
N VAL A 117 -6.92 -9.52 -5.66
CA VAL A 117 -7.44 -10.15 -4.43
C VAL A 117 -6.42 -11.11 -3.82
#